data_AF-A0A1F3NKT4-F1
#
_entry.id   AF-A0A1F3NKT4-F1
#
_cell.length_a   1.000
_cell.length_b   1.000
_cell.length_c   1.000
_cell.angle_alpha   90.00
_cell.angle_beta   90.00
_cell.angle_gamma   90.00
#
_symmetry.space_group_name_H-M   'P 1'
#
loop_
_entity.id
_entity.type
_entity.pdbx_description
1 polymer ?
#
loop_
_entity_poly.entity_id
_entity_poly.type
_entity_poly.pdbx_seq_one_letter_code
_entity_poly.pdbx_strand_id
1 'polypeptide(L)'
;MISERWLSGRIKIIFIFILLNTGILLGNDSISVTYIANCGFLIEVDDQKIIIDGLFRLGHIRYSVPDPGTQKLLTSGQYPFDDIDLILISHVHEDHFDSKMVMNCMMNNPSARLLCPAQVIDSLKKNRNVYNNIRPRIIGCNPDIYTSMYFQIGNTGVHACRLPHPGEKYRETQNLAFLISVNGKTVFHTGDTDPFQLEKYSGIMLSELKIDIAFLNEDFAKTENAHFAREFISATHNIAMHLPDPAAISWLDSIKDKPDLFSNPYIFLNKMEKKVFNASQEKAITEQAVYVDSNTGDDNNPGTKEAPVFSINKAAEIIRNRGNNICCMKINPGIYVLDHHVSVATEKDMTGRRIVIEASILPDDPSWTPEKMPVIISRAVKGEFQASYHWVVSLLIEGSCITIRGIKFHGYLYPNARYFPVARFNKKKTDLLVEQCLFVGETNSSQIQAGVIAHGDEVRIDHCVFYKVRNTVVFFQDSGNGIKTGNGITNSIIFGSNQAVWTSSPDKDFKFENNIVSNCRYVWAKSYFNTSKSYSVDNCIIVNNQYFKGIADTSRLQPGEFEINENNVTKEGEVTLRLFDTDDKPLLVGVDEPLPLDYLHIIPGSAGYEMGAGIFKHKKP
;
A
#
# COMPACT_ATOMS: atom_id res chain seq x y z
N MET A 1 -41.34 -49.48 54.29
CA MET A 1 -39.87 -49.39 54.31
C MET A 1 -39.37 -49.46 52.87
N ILE A 2 -38.48 -48.54 52.46
CA ILE A 2 -37.30 -48.77 51.57
C ILE A 2 -37.64 -49.50 50.24
N SER A 3 -37.88 -48.85 49.09
CA SER A 3 -36.92 -48.24 48.12
C SER A 3 -35.84 -49.24 47.63
N GLU A 4 -35.48 -49.43 46.35
CA GLU A 4 -35.65 -48.70 45.08
C GLU A 4 -35.86 -49.70 43.91
N ARG A 5 -36.79 -49.49 42.97
CA ARG A 5 -36.62 -48.84 41.66
C ARG A 5 -35.49 -49.40 40.75
N TRP A 6 -35.90 -50.20 39.76
CA TRP A 6 -35.43 -50.12 38.37
C TRP A 6 -36.66 -50.24 37.46
N LEU A 7 -36.91 -49.26 36.58
CA LEU A 7 -37.84 -49.41 35.44
C LEU A 7 -37.63 -48.30 34.41
N SER A 8 -37.69 -48.70 33.14
CA SER A 8 -37.46 -47.89 31.94
C SER A 8 -38.54 -46.83 31.69
N GLY A 9 -38.13 -45.64 31.22
CA GLY A 9 -39.05 -44.61 30.70
C GLY A 9 -38.44 -43.88 29.51
N ARG A 10 -39.11 -43.92 28.35
CA ARG A 10 -38.65 -43.25 27.11
C ARG A 10 -38.89 -41.73 27.20
N ILE A 11 -37.87 -40.92 26.95
CA ILE A 11 -38.02 -39.47 26.73
C ILE A 11 -38.01 -39.20 25.22
N LYS A 12 -39.12 -38.67 24.69
CA LYS A 12 -39.15 -38.06 23.35
C LYS A 12 -38.59 -36.64 23.44
N ILE A 13 -37.38 -36.42 22.96
CA ILE A 13 -36.84 -35.07 22.76
C ILE A 13 -37.37 -34.54 21.42
N ILE A 14 -38.22 -33.53 21.48
CA ILE A 14 -38.66 -32.78 20.30
C ILE A 14 -37.59 -31.73 20.02
N PHE A 15 -36.81 -31.92 18.96
CA PHE A 15 -35.92 -30.87 18.45
C PHE A 15 -36.75 -29.81 17.74
N ILE A 16 -36.98 -28.68 18.41
CA ILE A 16 -37.43 -27.45 17.75
C ILE A 16 -36.20 -26.89 17.01
N PHE A 17 -36.21 -26.99 15.69
CA PHE A 17 -35.26 -26.29 14.84
C PHE A 17 -35.55 -24.79 14.90
N ILE A 18 -34.89 -24.08 15.83
CA ILE A 18 -34.75 -22.64 15.73
C ILE A 18 -33.77 -22.39 14.59
N LEU A 19 -34.31 -22.03 13.42
CA LEU A 19 -33.57 -21.40 12.35
C LEU A 19 -33.10 -20.02 12.86
N LEU A 20 -31.97 -20.03 13.58
CA LEU A 20 -31.14 -18.85 13.74
C LEU A 20 -30.68 -18.47 12.35
N ASN A 21 -31.41 -17.52 11.77
CA ASN A 21 -31.04 -16.88 10.52
C ASN A 21 -29.82 -16.02 10.83
N THR A 22 -28.64 -16.64 10.87
CA THR A 22 -27.35 -15.95 10.77
C THR A 22 -27.22 -15.45 9.34
N GLY A 23 -28.09 -14.49 9.00
CA GLY A 23 -27.78 -13.53 7.97
C GLY A 23 -26.50 -12.86 8.42
N ILE A 24 -25.38 -13.30 7.83
CA ILE A 24 -24.18 -12.51 7.79
C ILE A 24 -24.65 -11.16 7.25
N LEU A 25 -24.57 -10.11 8.06
CA LEU A 25 -24.75 -8.76 7.56
C LEU A 25 -23.63 -8.55 6.55
N LEU A 26 -23.95 -8.78 5.28
CA LEU A 26 -23.26 -8.14 4.18
C LEU A 26 -23.36 -6.66 4.49
N GLY A 27 -22.25 -6.06 4.90
CA GLY A 27 -22.15 -4.62 5.08
C GLY A 27 -22.68 -3.98 3.80
N ASN A 28 -23.58 -3.02 3.94
CA ASN A 28 -24.14 -2.36 2.76
C ASN A 28 -22.97 -1.67 2.05
N ASP A 29 -22.63 -2.05 0.81
CA ASP A 29 -21.48 -1.51 0.06
C ASP A 29 -21.70 -0.05 -0.40
N SER A 30 -22.37 0.75 0.41
CA SER A 30 -22.68 2.13 0.12
C SER A 30 -22.29 3.08 1.23
N ILE A 31 -21.94 4.29 0.81
CA ILE A 31 -21.67 5.45 1.64
C ILE A 31 -22.79 6.44 1.30
N SER A 32 -23.60 6.83 2.28
CA SER A 32 -24.59 7.87 2.05
C SER A 32 -24.04 9.21 2.49
N VAL A 33 -24.18 10.21 1.63
CA VAL A 33 -23.76 11.59 1.87
C VAL A 33 -24.98 12.48 1.74
N THR A 34 -25.25 13.29 2.77
CA THR A 34 -26.23 14.37 2.72
C THR A 34 -25.47 15.70 2.74
N TYR A 35 -25.65 16.51 1.69
CA TYR A 35 -25.04 17.83 1.60
C TYR A 35 -25.76 18.83 2.51
N ILE A 36 -25.01 19.49 3.38
CA ILE A 36 -25.55 20.48 4.31
C ILE A 36 -25.49 21.86 3.64
N ALA A 37 -24.27 22.35 3.38
CA ALA A 37 -23.95 23.53 2.56
C ALA A 37 -22.41 23.69 2.43
N ASN A 38 -21.91 24.37 1.40
CA ASN A 38 -20.49 24.67 1.15
C ASN A 38 -19.56 23.43 1.12
N CYS A 39 -18.82 23.19 2.20
CA CYS A 39 -17.93 22.06 2.47
C CYS A 39 -18.52 21.09 3.51
N GLY A 40 -19.73 21.37 3.99
CA GLY A 40 -20.41 20.68 5.06
C GLY A 40 -21.21 19.48 4.60
N PHE A 41 -20.89 18.30 5.15
CA PHE A 41 -21.54 17.04 4.81
C PHE A 41 -21.89 16.23 6.06
N LEU A 42 -23.02 15.53 6.00
CA LEU A 42 -23.35 14.40 6.86
C LEU A 42 -23.03 13.12 6.07
N ILE A 43 -22.16 12.28 6.63
CA ILE A 43 -21.69 11.02 6.06
C ILE A 43 -22.24 9.89 6.94
N GLU A 44 -22.96 8.96 6.34
CA GLU A 44 -23.52 7.77 6.98
C GLU A 44 -22.89 6.52 6.34
N VAL A 45 -22.19 5.72 7.15
CA VAL A 45 -21.50 4.50 6.72
C VAL A 45 -21.74 3.38 7.72
N ASP A 46 -22.41 2.32 7.27
CA ASP A 46 -22.90 1.22 8.12
C ASP A 46 -23.71 1.74 9.32
N ASP A 47 -23.15 1.70 10.54
CA ASP A 47 -23.76 2.22 11.77
C ASP A 47 -23.19 3.58 12.22
N GLN A 48 -22.20 4.13 11.52
CA GLN A 48 -21.51 5.36 11.88
C GLN A 48 -22.15 6.59 11.21
N LYS A 49 -22.41 7.63 12.00
CA LYS A 49 -22.94 8.93 11.53
C LYS A 49 -21.96 10.07 11.85
N ILE A 50 -21.40 10.68 10.81
CA ILE A 50 -20.26 11.60 10.88
C ILE A 50 -20.64 12.95 10.23
N ILE A 51 -20.44 14.07 10.93
CA ILE A 51 -20.51 15.42 10.34
C ILE A 51 -19.08 15.91 10.08
N ILE A 52 -18.82 16.44 8.88
CA ILE A 52 -17.59 17.18 8.56
C ILE A 52 -17.95 18.59 8.07
N ASP A 53 -17.30 19.61 8.65
CA ASP A 53 -17.42 21.04 8.31
C ASP A 53 -18.86 21.57 8.13
N GLY A 54 -19.86 20.94 8.76
CA GLY A 54 -21.29 21.24 8.57
C GLY A 54 -21.92 22.14 9.62
N LEU A 55 -21.17 22.57 10.63
CA LEU A 55 -21.68 23.24 11.83
C LEU A 55 -21.31 24.73 11.82
N PHE A 56 -21.78 25.46 10.82
CA PHE A 56 -21.44 26.86 10.56
C PHE A 56 -22.67 27.71 10.16
N ARG A 57 -22.53 29.05 10.23
CA ARG A 57 -23.65 30.01 10.02
C ARG A 57 -23.39 31.08 8.97
N LEU A 58 -22.13 31.31 8.60
CA LEU A 58 -21.70 32.38 7.70
C LEU A 58 -20.94 31.75 6.53
N GLY A 59 -20.96 32.39 5.37
CA GLY A 59 -20.37 31.83 4.14
C GLY A 59 -19.44 32.82 3.45
N HIS A 60 -18.82 33.74 4.20
CA HIS A 60 -18.05 34.87 3.67
C HIS A 60 -18.79 35.67 2.56
N ILE A 61 -20.13 35.72 2.58
CA ILE A 61 -21.03 36.29 1.55
C ILE A 61 -20.98 35.55 0.18
N ARG A 62 -19.97 34.71 -0.05
CA ARG A 62 -19.65 34.02 -1.31
C ARG A 62 -20.24 32.61 -1.40
N TYR A 63 -20.29 31.89 -0.28
CA TYR A 63 -20.66 30.48 -0.20
C TYR A 63 -22.06 30.29 0.38
N SER A 64 -22.74 29.22 -0.06
CA SER A 64 -24.05 28.85 0.46
C SER A 64 -23.93 28.42 1.94
N VAL A 65 -24.84 28.90 2.79
CA VAL A 65 -24.92 28.53 4.22
C VAL A 65 -26.09 27.58 4.50
N PRO A 66 -26.05 26.75 5.57
CA PRO A 66 -27.19 25.93 5.97
C PRO A 66 -28.40 26.83 6.25
N ASP A 67 -29.59 26.46 5.78
CA ASP A 67 -30.80 27.27 6.01
C ASP A 67 -31.23 27.25 7.50
N PRO A 68 -32.07 28.19 7.97
CA PRO A 68 -32.46 28.27 9.38
C PRO A 68 -33.15 27.01 9.93
N GLY A 69 -33.83 26.23 9.09
CA GLY A 69 -34.41 24.93 9.47
C GLY A 69 -33.32 23.90 9.70
N THR A 70 -32.39 23.75 8.76
CA THR A 70 -31.22 22.86 8.87
C THR A 70 -30.33 23.23 10.05
N GLN A 71 -30.04 24.53 10.28
CA GLN A 71 -29.30 25.00 11.46
C GLN A 71 -30.01 24.61 12.77
N LYS A 72 -31.34 24.65 12.80
CA LYS A 72 -32.13 24.23 13.97
C LYS A 72 -31.98 22.73 14.20
N LEU A 73 -32.13 21.88 13.19
CA LEU A 73 -32.00 20.42 13.30
C LEU A 73 -30.60 20.00 13.77
N LEU A 74 -29.54 20.57 13.15
CA LEU A 74 -28.14 20.37 13.53
C LEU A 74 -27.87 20.69 15.00
N THR A 75 -28.47 21.77 15.51
CA THR A 75 -28.23 22.23 16.89
C THR A 75 -29.16 21.62 17.92
N SER A 76 -30.33 21.10 17.53
CA SER A 76 -31.25 20.39 18.41
C SER A 76 -30.98 18.88 18.51
N GLY A 77 -30.09 18.33 17.67
CA GLY A 77 -29.85 16.88 17.61
C GLY A 77 -31.08 16.12 17.08
N GLN A 78 -31.79 16.71 16.12
CA GLN A 78 -32.99 16.11 15.52
C GLN A 78 -32.67 15.51 14.15
N TYR A 79 -33.36 14.41 13.82
CA TYR A 79 -33.25 13.73 12.53
C TYR A 79 -33.17 14.70 11.33
N PRO A 80 -32.18 14.56 10.44
CA PRO A 80 -31.22 13.45 10.34
C PRO A 80 -29.95 13.59 11.22
N PHE A 81 -29.83 14.64 12.03
CA PHE A 81 -28.65 14.98 12.85
C PHE A 81 -28.77 14.56 14.32
N ASP A 82 -29.65 13.61 14.60
CA ASP A 82 -29.68 12.77 15.79
C ASP A 82 -28.56 11.72 15.76
N ASP A 83 -28.16 11.19 16.92
CA ASP A 83 -27.17 10.12 17.08
C ASP A 83 -25.87 10.32 16.27
N ILE A 84 -25.30 11.52 16.32
CA ILE A 84 -23.96 11.78 15.75
C ILE A 84 -22.87 11.08 16.58
N ASP A 85 -22.02 10.29 15.93
CA ASP A 85 -20.85 9.66 16.56
C ASP A 85 -19.62 10.58 16.56
N LEU A 86 -19.42 11.29 15.44
CA LEU A 86 -18.20 12.03 15.18
C LEU A 86 -18.48 13.35 14.45
N ILE A 87 -17.84 14.41 14.94
CA ILE A 87 -17.78 15.72 14.33
C ILE A 87 -16.32 16.00 13.96
N LEU A 88 -16.09 16.34 12.70
CA LEU A 88 -14.80 16.74 12.15
C LEU A 88 -14.86 18.22 11.76
N ILE A 89 -13.85 18.99 12.16
CA ILE A 89 -13.71 20.39 11.79
C ILE A 89 -12.29 20.59 11.25
N SER A 90 -12.15 20.94 9.97
CA SER A 90 -10.87 21.11 9.28
C SER A 90 -10.07 22.28 9.84
N HIS A 91 -10.73 23.43 10.03
CA HIS A 91 -10.13 24.66 10.55
C HIS A 91 -11.16 25.64 11.12
N VAL A 92 -10.71 26.84 11.49
CA VAL A 92 -11.46 27.79 12.34
C VAL A 92 -12.24 28.88 11.58
N HIS A 93 -12.27 28.86 10.24
CA HIS A 93 -12.99 29.87 9.45
C HIS A 93 -14.52 29.72 9.58
N GLU A 94 -15.25 30.82 9.37
CA GLU A 94 -16.67 30.96 9.74
C GLU A 94 -17.65 30.19 8.85
N ASP A 95 -17.15 29.69 7.71
CA ASP A 95 -17.79 28.87 6.68
C ASP A 95 -17.49 27.37 6.79
N HIS A 96 -16.68 26.98 7.79
CA HIS A 96 -16.45 25.61 8.23
C HIS A 96 -16.92 25.39 9.69
N PHE A 97 -16.86 26.43 10.52
CA PHE A 97 -17.04 26.32 11.97
C PHE A 97 -17.78 27.50 12.62
N ASP A 98 -18.81 27.19 13.41
CA ASP A 98 -19.40 28.06 14.43
C ASP A 98 -19.39 27.42 15.82
N SER A 99 -18.73 28.09 16.77
CA SER A 99 -18.57 27.63 18.15
C SER A 99 -19.90 27.32 18.88
N LYS A 100 -20.98 28.04 18.62
CA LYS A 100 -22.28 27.80 19.27
C LYS A 100 -22.99 26.61 18.65
N MET A 101 -22.89 26.44 17.33
CA MET A 101 -23.45 25.27 16.65
C MET A 101 -22.77 23.98 17.10
N VAL A 102 -21.44 23.94 17.11
CA VAL A 102 -20.69 22.76 17.60
C VAL A 102 -21.02 22.45 19.05
N MET A 103 -21.08 23.45 19.92
CA MET A 103 -21.48 23.25 21.33
C MET A 103 -22.89 22.66 21.48
N ASN A 104 -23.88 23.22 20.79
CA ASN A 104 -25.25 22.75 20.88
C ASN A 104 -25.41 21.34 20.28
N CYS A 105 -24.77 21.07 19.14
CA CYS A 105 -24.76 19.75 18.52
C CYS A 105 -24.14 18.70 19.45
N MET A 106 -22.98 18.97 20.07
CA MET A 106 -22.37 18.06 21.05
C MET A 106 -23.18 17.92 22.34
N MET A 107 -23.91 18.95 22.78
CA MET A 107 -24.77 18.85 23.97
C MET A 107 -26.01 17.98 23.73
N ASN A 108 -26.59 18.02 22.52
CA ASN A 108 -27.76 17.21 22.16
C ASN A 108 -27.41 15.83 21.58
N ASN A 109 -26.17 15.63 21.10
CA ASN A 109 -25.60 14.32 20.77
C ASN A 109 -24.57 13.91 21.84
N PRO A 110 -24.97 13.25 22.95
CA PRO A 110 -24.08 12.98 24.09
C PRO A 110 -22.97 11.97 23.79
N SER A 111 -23.15 11.10 22.78
CA SER A 111 -22.13 10.16 22.30
C SER A 111 -21.06 10.84 21.43
N ALA A 112 -21.43 11.93 20.74
CA ALA A 112 -20.58 12.58 19.73
C ALA A 112 -19.21 12.97 20.27
N ARG A 113 -18.16 12.61 19.53
CA ARG A 113 -16.81 13.13 19.73
C ARG A 113 -16.49 14.20 18.69
N LEU A 114 -15.61 15.14 19.03
CA LEU A 114 -15.13 16.18 18.14
C LEU A 114 -13.62 15.99 17.91
N LEU A 115 -13.19 15.89 16.65
CA LEU A 115 -11.78 15.95 16.26
C LEU A 115 -11.52 17.26 15.51
N CYS A 116 -10.63 18.10 16.03
CA CYS A 116 -10.40 19.45 15.49
C CYS A 116 -9.02 20.03 15.87
N PRO A 117 -8.54 21.07 15.17
CA PRO A 117 -7.28 21.75 15.50
C PRO A 117 -7.37 22.60 16.78
N ALA A 118 -6.22 22.96 17.36
CA ALA A 118 -6.16 23.73 18.61
C ALA A 118 -6.90 25.08 18.53
N GLN A 119 -6.85 25.77 17.39
CA GLN A 119 -7.57 27.03 17.16
C GLN A 119 -9.09 26.89 17.36
N VAL A 120 -9.68 25.77 16.94
CA VAL A 120 -11.12 25.48 17.17
C VAL A 120 -11.38 25.29 18.66
N ILE A 121 -10.52 24.53 19.35
CA ILE A 121 -10.61 24.30 20.80
C ILE A 121 -10.50 25.63 21.58
N ASP A 122 -9.60 26.53 21.19
CA ASP A 122 -9.42 27.83 21.84
C ASP A 122 -10.59 28.77 21.58
N SER A 123 -11.26 28.65 20.42
CA SER A 123 -12.54 29.32 20.19
C SER A 123 -13.64 28.76 21.10
N LEU A 124 -13.73 27.45 21.28
CA LEU A 124 -14.70 26.80 22.17
C LEU A 124 -14.48 27.18 23.66
N LYS A 125 -13.24 27.25 24.13
CA LYS A 125 -12.90 27.65 25.53
C LYS A 125 -13.50 29.00 25.96
N LYS A 126 -13.89 29.87 25.02
CA LYS A 126 -14.51 31.17 25.30
C LYS A 126 -15.85 31.04 26.04
N ASN A 127 -16.60 29.95 25.85
CA ASN A 127 -17.80 29.64 26.62
C ASN A 127 -17.52 28.47 27.61
N ARG A 128 -16.81 28.79 28.69
CA ARG A 128 -16.30 27.82 29.68
C ARG A 128 -17.36 26.87 30.24
N ASN A 129 -18.56 27.36 30.51
CA ASN A 129 -19.62 26.57 31.15
C ASN A 129 -20.04 25.40 30.27
N VAL A 130 -20.28 25.64 28.98
CA VAL A 130 -20.65 24.57 28.03
C VAL A 130 -19.42 23.75 27.64
N TYR A 131 -18.27 24.40 27.43
CA TYR A 131 -17.00 23.72 27.12
C TYR A 131 -16.65 22.63 28.14
N ASN A 132 -16.81 22.89 29.44
CA ASN A 132 -16.50 21.91 30.48
C ASN A 132 -17.34 20.63 30.39
N ASN A 133 -18.59 20.71 29.91
CA ASN A 133 -19.49 19.55 29.75
C ASN A 133 -19.11 18.68 28.53
N ILE A 134 -18.57 19.30 27.47
CA ILE A 134 -18.21 18.60 26.22
C ILE A 134 -16.72 18.24 26.14
N ARG A 135 -15.85 18.89 26.92
CA ARG A 135 -14.38 18.71 26.89
C ARG A 135 -13.91 17.25 26.92
N PRO A 136 -14.48 16.31 27.71
CA PRO A 136 -14.04 14.91 27.71
C PRO A 136 -14.20 14.19 26.36
N ARG A 137 -14.99 14.76 25.43
CA ARG A 137 -15.27 14.23 24.09
C ARG A 137 -14.57 15.03 22.97
N ILE A 138 -13.72 15.99 23.31
CA ILE A 138 -12.94 16.79 22.35
C ILE A 138 -11.52 16.22 22.24
N ILE A 139 -11.12 15.87 21.02
CA ILE A 139 -9.80 15.37 20.64
C ILE A 139 -9.11 16.49 19.85
N GLY A 140 -8.01 17.03 20.39
CA GLY A 140 -7.21 18.04 19.72
C GLY A 140 -6.19 17.41 18.77
N CYS A 141 -6.13 17.90 17.54
CA CYS A 141 -5.27 17.37 16.50
C CYS A 141 -4.41 18.48 15.88
N ASN A 142 -3.10 18.44 16.09
CA ASN A 142 -2.14 19.34 15.44
C ASN A 142 -0.90 18.53 15.02
N PRO A 143 -0.93 17.83 13.86
CA PRO A 143 0.26 17.22 13.28
C PRO A 143 1.29 18.32 12.97
N ASP A 144 2.53 17.98 12.66
CA ASP A 144 3.43 18.96 12.03
C ASP A 144 2.96 19.25 10.60
N ILE A 145 3.26 20.44 10.08
CA ILE A 145 2.88 20.80 8.70
C ILE A 145 3.47 19.77 7.73
N TYR A 146 2.68 19.39 6.72
CA TYR A 146 2.99 18.35 5.74
C TYR A 146 2.99 16.90 6.28
N THR A 147 2.58 16.67 7.52
CA THR A 147 2.47 15.32 8.12
C THR A 147 1.01 14.93 8.40
N SER A 148 0.79 13.74 8.99
CA SER A 148 -0.54 13.30 9.44
C SER A 148 -0.49 12.61 10.79
N MET A 149 -1.60 12.65 11.54
CA MET A 149 -1.81 11.83 12.74
C MET A 149 -3.04 10.95 12.58
N TYR A 150 -2.97 9.73 13.11
CA TYR A 150 -4.06 8.75 13.09
C TYR A 150 -4.78 8.66 14.43
N PHE A 151 -6.10 8.52 14.37
CA PHE A 151 -6.99 8.35 15.51
C PHE A 151 -7.99 7.21 15.24
N GLN A 152 -8.11 6.26 16.16
CA GLN A 152 -9.24 5.32 16.18
C GLN A 152 -10.31 5.83 17.14
N ILE A 153 -11.52 6.08 16.60
CA ILE A 153 -12.65 6.66 17.32
C ILE A 153 -13.86 5.73 17.17
N GLY A 154 -14.06 4.84 18.15
CA GLY A 154 -15.06 3.78 18.02
C GLY A 154 -14.70 2.84 16.88
N ASN A 155 -15.62 2.66 15.93
CA ASN A 155 -15.38 1.88 14.69
C ASN A 155 -14.77 2.73 13.57
N THR A 156 -14.67 4.06 13.74
CA THR A 156 -14.16 4.99 12.73
C THR A 156 -12.67 5.26 12.92
N GLY A 157 -11.85 4.92 11.92
CA GLY A 157 -10.47 5.38 11.80
C GLY A 157 -10.40 6.73 11.10
N VAL A 158 -9.55 7.65 11.57
CA VAL A 158 -9.35 8.96 10.96
C VAL A 158 -7.85 9.29 10.89
N HIS A 159 -7.34 9.55 9.68
CA HIS A 159 -6.10 10.31 9.53
C HIS A 159 -6.44 11.79 9.34
N ALA A 160 -5.83 12.63 10.17
CA ALA A 160 -5.86 14.08 10.03
C ALA A 160 -4.52 14.54 9.43
N CYS A 161 -4.58 15.08 8.23
CA CYS A 161 -3.43 15.42 7.40
C CYS A 161 -3.26 16.95 7.40
N ARG A 162 -2.16 17.46 7.94
CA ARG A 162 -1.97 18.92 8.08
C ARG A 162 -1.35 19.50 6.81
N LEU A 163 -2.19 20.15 6.02
CA LEU A 163 -1.83 20.77 4.76
C LEU A 163 -2.10 22.28 4.85
N PRO A 164 -1.22 23.15 4.28
CA PRO A 164 -1.36 24.59 4.41
C PRO A 164 -2.64 25.10 3.75
N HIS A 165 -3.25 26.10 4.40
CA HIS A 165 -4.32 26.89 3.81
C HIS A 165 -3.74 27.80 2.72
N PRO A 166 -4.37 27.93 1.53
CA PRO A 166 -3.87 28.80 0.47
C PRO A 166 -3.85 30.27 0.90
N GLY A 167 -2.79 30.99 0.52
CA GLY A 167 -2.63 32.44 0.68
C GLY A 167 -1.96 32.90 1.99
N GLU A 168 -0.94 33.77 1.88
CA GLU A 168 -0.07 34.22 2.99
C GLU A 168 -0.83 34.75 4.22
N LYS A 169 -1.96 35.45 4.03
CA LYS A 169 -2.81 35.96 5.13
C LYS A 169 -3.40 34.84 6.02
N TYR A 170 -3.37 33.59 5.58
CA TYR A 170 -3.87 32.42 6.28
C TYR A 170 -2.78 31.42 6.67
N ARG A 171 -1.48 31.77 6.56
CA ARG A 171 -0.38 30.81 6.84
C ARG A 171 -0.42 30.21 8.26
N GLU A 172 -0.99 30.94 9.22
CA GLU A 172 -1.13 30.52 10.62
C GLU A 172 -2.42 29.70 10.86
N THR A 173 -3.29 29.54 9.85
CA THR A 173 -4.51 28.73 9.95
C THR A 173 -4.14 27.25 10.03
N GLN A 174 -4.61 26.59 11.09
CA GLN A 174 -4.40 25.15 11.31
C GLN A 174 -5.38 24.34 10.45
N ASN A 175 -5.13 24.26 9.14
CA ASN A 175 -5.92 23.47 8.21
C ASN A 175 -5.58 21.97 8.24
N LEU A 176 -6.62 21.14 8.27
CA LEU A 176 -6.56 19.68 8.26
C LEU A 176 -7.44 19.15 7.12
N ALA A 177 -6.86 18.33 6.25
CA ALA A 177 -7.62 17.37 5.46
C ALA A 177 -7.89 16.12 6.30
N PHE A 178 -8.98 15.40 6.04
CA PHE A 178 -9.32 14.17 6.77
C PHE A 178 -9.52 13.00 5.82
N LEU A 179 -8.82 11.89 6.07
CA LEU A 179 -9.20 10.57 5.56
C LEU A 179 -9.95 9.83 6.67
N ILE A 180 -11.21 9.52 6.40
CA ILE A 180 -12.13 8.76 7.25
C ILE A 180 -12.16 7.33 6.72
N SER A 181 -12.17 6.34 7.61
CA SER A 181 -12.24 4.92 7.26
C SER A 181 -13.18 4.17 8.20
N VAL A 182 -14.20 3.52 7.65
CA VAL A 182 -15.21 2.74 8.39
C VAL A 182 -15.40 1.42 7.67
N ASN A 183 -15.10 0.30 8.33
CA ASN A 183 -15.28 -1.07 7.81
C ASN A 183 -14.73 -1.30 6.37
N GLY A 184 -13.60 -0.69 6.04
CA GLY A 184 -12.96 -0.78 4.71
C GLY A 184 -13.39 0.27 3.69
N LYS A 185 -14.50 0.98 3.93
CA LYS A 185 -14.96 2.12 3.12
C LYS A 185 -14.23 3.39 3.53
N THR A 186 -13.93 4.25 2.56
CA THR A 186 -13.01 5.38 2.75
C THR A 186 -13.54 6.68 2.16
N VAL A 187 -13.48 7.76 2.95
CA VAL A 187 -13.92 9.10 2.53
C VAL A 187 -12.82 10.10 2.85
N PHE A 188 -12.33 10.81 1.83
CA PHE A 188 -11.36 11.88 1.99
C PHE A 188 -12.02 13.26 1.82
N HIS A 189 -11.61 14.22 2.63
CA HIS A 189 -12.06 15.62 2.54
C HIS A 189 -10.82 16.51 2.58
N THR A 190 -10.59 17.29 1.51
CA THR A 190 -9.35 18.04 1.35
C THR A 190 -9.17 19.17 2.38
N GLY A 191 -10.23 19.58 3.07
CA GLY A 191 -10.29 20.90 3.69
C GLY A 191 -9.95 22.01 2.67
N ASP A 192 -9.47 23.14 3.17
CA ASP A 192 -9.01 24.25 2.34
C ASP A 192 -7.50 24.11 2.09
N THR A 193 -7.13 23.08 1.34
CA THR A 193 -5.73 22.76 1.01
C THR A 193 -5.31 23.40 -0.31
N ASP A 194 -4.09 23.94 -0.34
CA ASP A 194 -3.36 24.30 -1.58
C ASP A 194 -2.77 23.04 -2.25
N PRO A 195 -3.26 22.62 -3.44
CA PRO A 195 -2.73 21.45 -4.14
C PRO A 195 -1.30 21.64 -4.69
N PHE A 196 -0.80 22.87 -4.79
CA PHE A 196 0.57 23.13 -5.23
C PHE A 196 1.63 22.86 -4.15
N GLN A 197 1.23 22.54 -2.91
CA GLN A 197 2.17 22.17 -1.83
C GLN A 197 2.28 20.65 -1.58
N LEU A 198 1.59 19.82 -2.37
CA LEU A 198 1.50 18.37 -2.12
C LEU A 198 2.83 17.64 -2.29
N GLU A 199 3.76 18.15 -3.10
CA GLU A 199 5.14 17.62 -3.24
C GLU A 199 5.91 17.57 -1.91
N LYS A 200 5.51 18.40 -0.93
CA LYS A 200 6.14 18.50 0.40
C LYS A 200 5.49 17.56 1.42
N TYR A 201 4.32 17.02 1.10
CA TYR A 201 3.55 16.19 2.00
C TYR A 201 4.17 14.79 2.16
N SER A 202 4.50 14.46 3.41
CA SER A 202 5.20 13.23 3.82
C SER A 202 4.38 12.38 4.81
N GLY A 203 3.08 12.66 4.92
CA GLY A 203 2.13 11.80 5.63
C GLY A 203 1.72 10.57 4.82
N ILE A 204 0.51 10.07 5.05
CA ILE A 204 0.01 8.86 4.37
C ILE A 204 -0.12 9.02 2.85
N MET A 205 0.30 8.01 2.08
CA MET A 205 0.14 7.98 0.61
C MET A 205 -1.32 7.72 0.21
N LEU A 206 -2.12 8.78 0.13
CA LEU A 206 -3.57 8.72 -0.11
C LEU A 206 -3.94 7.96 -1.40
N SER A 207 -3.17 8.11 -2.48
CA SER A 207 -3.40 7.43 -3.75
C SER A 207 -3.26 5.90 -3.70
N GLU A 208 -2.51 5.34 -2.75
CA GLU A 208 -2.43 3.88 -2.55
C GLU A 208 -3.63 3.31 -1.78
N LEU A 209 -4.39 4.17 -1.10
CA LEU A 209 -5.45 3.74 -0.18
C LEU A 209 -6.75 3.39 -0.89
N LYS A 210 -6.88 3.60 -2.21
CA LYS A 210 -8.10 3.44 -3.03
C LYS A 210 -9.31 4.13 -2.37
N ILE A 211 -9.34 5.46 -2.44
CA ILE A 211 -10.39 6.26 -1.79
C ILE A 211 -11.75 6.06 -2.51
N ASP A 212 -12.84 5.83 -1.79
CA ASP A 212 -14.16 5.63 -2.41
C ASP A 212 -14.82 6.97 -2.80
N ILE A 213 -14.72 7.96 -1.92
CA ILE A 213 -15.20 9.33 -2.12
C ILE A 213 -14.12 10.33 -1.72
N ALA A 214 -13.82 11.29 -2.58
CA ALA A 214 -13.07 12.50 -2.22
C ALA A 214 -13.94 13.74 -2.38
N PHE A 215 -14.04 14.55 -1.33
CA PHE A 215 -14.53 15.92 -1.42
C PHE A 215 -13.36 16.86 -1.75
N LEU A 216 -13.45 17.52 -2.90
CA LEU A 216 -12.43 18.38 -3.48
C LEU A 216 -12.85 19.86 -3.37
N ASN A 217 -12.04 20.68 -2.70
CA ASN A 217 -12.25 22.14 -2.64
C ASN A 217 -12.11 22.82 -4.02
N GLU A 218 -12.32 24.15 -4.08
CA GLU A 218 -12.27 24.88 -5.34
C GLU A 218 -10.93 24.81 -6.08
N ASP A 219 -9.81 24.61 -5.37
CA ASP A 219 -8.49 24.48 -6.00
C ASP A 219 -8.24 23.08 -6.58
N PHE A 220 -8.65 22.00 -5.90
CA PHE A 220 -8.59 20.64 -6.46
C PHE A 220 -9.63 20.40 -7.56
N ALA A 221 -10.78 21.07 -7.51
CA ALA A 221 -11.87 20.90 -8.48
C ALA A 221 -11.63 21.59 -9.84
N LYS A 222 -10.66 22.52 -9.93
CA LYS A 222 -10.27 23.19 -11.18
C LYS A 222 -9.75 22.22 -12.22
N THR A 223 -10.14 22.40 -13.49
CA THR A 223 -9.80 21.46 -14.59
C THR A 223 -8.31 21.34 -14.85
N GLU A 224 -7.56 22.42 -14.66
CA GLU A 224 -6.11 22.52 -14.75
C GLU A 224 -5.39 21.77 -13.60
N ASN A 225 -6.04 21.67 -12.45
CA ASN A 225 -5.51 21.05 -11.24
C ASN A 225 -5.99 19.60 -11.04
N ALA A 226 -6.86 19.09 -11.92
CA ALA A 226 -7.45 17.74 -11.82
C ALA A 226 -6.39 16.61 -11.73
N HIS A 227 -5.20 16.83 -12.27
CA HIS A 227 -4.07 15.92 -12.18
C HIS A 227 -3.64 15.67 -10.71
N PHE A 228 -3.67 16.68 -9.84
CA PHE A 228 -3.41 16.51 -8.41
C PHE A 228 -4.44 15.58 -7.75
N ALA A 229 -5.73 15.72 -8.06
CA ALA A 229 -6.75 14.82 -7.52
C ALA A 229 -6.52 13.37 -7.99
N ARG A 230 -6.16 13.17 -9.26
CA ARG A 230 -5.86 11.85 -9.85
C ARG A 230 -4.61 11.18 -9.23
N GLU A 231 -3.53 11.94 -9.06
CA GLU A 231 -2.21 11.41 -8.71
C GLU A 231 -1.98 11.34 -7.20
N PHE A 232 -2.52 12.29 -6.43
CA PHE A 232 -2.36 12.34 -4.98
C PHE A 232 -3.51 11.64 -4.23
N ILE A 233 -4.75 11.74 -4.72
CA ILE A 233 -5.95 11.21 -4.02
C ILE A 233 -6.44 9.91 -4.66
N SER A 234 -6.54 9.86 -6.00
CA SER A 234 -6.98 8.68 -6.77
C SER A 234 -8.31 8.09 -6.29
N ALA A 235 -9.31 8.95 -6.06
CA ALA A 235 -10.62 8.53 -5.56
C ALA A 235 -11.56 8.02 -6.66
N THR A 236 -12.39 7.04 -6.30
CA THR A 236 -13.40 6.44 -7.17
C THR A 236 -14.49 7.43 -7.56
N HIS A 237 -15.00 8.21 -6.60
CA HIS A 237 -15.93 9.32 -6.82
C HIS A 237 -15.29 10.63 -6.37
N ASN A 238 -15.26 11.61 -7.25
CA ASN A 238 -14.69 12.93 -6.98
C ASN A 238 -15.83 13.95 -6.89
N ILE A 239 -16.10 14.43 -5.68
CA ILE A 239 -17.19 15.34 -5.37
C ILE A 239 -16.63 16.74 -5.20
N ALA A 240 -16.98 17.68 -6.07
CA ALA A 240 -16.62 19.07 -5.90
C ALA A 240 -17.40 19.70 -4.74
N MET A 241 -16.72 20.53 -3.95
CA MET A 241 -17.23 21.29 -2.82
C MET A 241 -16.55 22.67 -2.74
N HIS A 242 -16.96 23.50 -1.78
CA HIS A 242 -16.35 24.82 -1.55
C HIS A 242 -16.40 25.74 -2.78
N LEU A 243 -17.45 25.61 -3.58
CA LEU A 243 -17.68 26.41 -4.78
C LEU A 243 -18.86 27.38 -4.55
N PRO A 244 -18.75 28.66 -4.99
CA PRO A 244 -19.91 29.55 -5.08
C PRO A 244 -20.98 29.01 -6.02
N ASP A 245 -22.27 29.26 -5.74
CA ASP A 245 -23.39 28.73 -6.54
C ASP A 245 -23.23 28.90 -8.08
N PRO A 246 -22.76 30.05 -8.63
CA PRO A 246 -22.53 30.17 -10.07
C PRO A 246 -21.38 29.29 -10.58
N ALA A 247 -20.32 29.11 -9.79
CA ALA A 247 -19.16 28.30 -10.15
C ALA A 247 -19.48 26.80 -10.09
N ALA A 248 -20.38 26.37 -9.20
CA ALA A 248 -20.89 25.00 -9.17
C ALA A 248 -21.57 24.58 -10.50
N ILE A 249 -22.31 25.52 -11.12
CA ILE A 249 -22.92 25.31 -12.44
C ILE A 249 -21.85 25.28 -13.53
N SER A 250 -20.92 26.25 -13.56
CA SER A 250 -19.82 26.28 -14.54
C SER A 250 -18.90 25.05 -14.44
N TRP A 251 -18.71 24.50 -13.25
CA TRP A 251 -17.95 23.27 -13.04
C TRP A 251 -18.61 22.10 -13.76
N LEU A 252 -19.92 21.90 -13.58
CA LEU A 252 -20.67 20.85 -14.28
C LEU A 252 -20.53 20.96 -15.80
N ASP A 253 -20.60 22.16 -16.36
CA ASP A 253 -20.40 22.36 -17.80
C ASP A 253 -18.96 22.01 -18.23
N SER A 254 -17.94 22.40 -17.45
CA SER A 254 -16.54 22.06 -17.74
C SER A 254 -16.25 20.55 -17.72
N ILE A 255 -16.99 19.78 -16.91
CA ILE A 255 -16.88 18.32 -16.82
C ILE A 255 -17.65 17.60 -17.93
N LYS A 256 -18.81 18.11 -18.38
CA LYS A 256 -19.54 17.54 -19.53
C LYS A 256 -18.67 17.46 -20.79
N ASP A 257 -17.87 18.48 -21.03
CA ASP A 257 -16.96 18.55 -22.18
C ASP A 257 -15.68 17.71 -22.00
N LYS A 258 -15.37 17.30 -20.76
CA LYS A 258 -14.12 16.61 -20.40
C LYS A 258 -14.36 15.56 -19.27
N PRO A 259 -15.18 14.52 -19.51
CA PRO A 259 -15.62 13.60 -18.47
C PRO A 259 -14.49 12.80 -17.82
N ASP A 260 -13.37 12.60 -18.53
CA ASP A 260 -12.23 11.81 -18.07
C ASP A 260 -11.27 12.56 -17.11
N LEU A 261 -11.51 13.85 -16.81
CA LEU A 261 -10.64 14.63 -15.91
C LEU A 261 -10.68 14.14 -14.45
N PHE A 262 -11.84 13.65 -14.01
CA PHE A 262 -12.07 13.15 -12.66
C PHE A 262 -12.85 11.84 -12.74
N SER A 263 -12.54 10.87 -11.89
CA SER A 263 -13.30 9.62 -11.83
C SER A 263 -14.66 9.83 -11.16
N ASN A 264 -15.73 9.38 -11.82
CA ASN A 264 -17.14 9.53 -11.39
C ASN A 264 -17.45 10.89 -10.74
N PRO A 265 -17.33 12.00 -11.50
CA PRO A 265 -17.46 13.34 -10.96
C PRO A 265 -18.87 13.63 -10.47
N TYR A 266 -18.99 14.36 -9.36
CA TYR A 266 -20.27 14.82 -8.82
C TYR A 266 -20.17 16.19 -8.15
N ILE A 267 -21.30 16.87 -8.03
CA ILE A 267 -21.46 18.05 -7.18
C ILE A 267 -22.89 18.06 -6.67
N PHE A 268 -23.07 18.46 -5.41
CA PHE A 268 -24.40 18.65 -4.83
C PHE A 268 -24.88 20.08 -5.11
N LEU A 269 -26.14 20.21 -5.55
CA LEU A 269 -26.71 21.53 -5.88
C LEU A 269 -27.77 21.98 -4.86
N ASN A 270 -28.40 21.05 -4.14
CA ASN A 270 -29.50 21.34 -3.23
C ASN A 270 -29.11 21.02 -1.79
N LYS A 271 -29.36 21.94 -0.86
CA LYS A 271 -29.17 21.68 0.58
C LYS A 271 -30.11 20.55 1.01
N MET A 272 -29.61 19.68 1.89
CA MET A 272 -30.25 18.43 2.30
C MET A 272 -30.46 17.38 1.19
N GLU A 273 -29.81 17.54 0.03
CA GLU A 273 -29.73 16.49 -0.98
C GLU A 273 -28.92 15.30 -0.43
N LYS A 274 -29.59 14.14 -0.31
CA LYS A 274 -28.99 12.88 0.11
C LYS A 274 -28.72 12.02 -1.12
N LYS A 275 -27.46 11.65 -1.33
CA LYS A 275 -27.02 10.71 -2.36
C LYS A 275 -26.38 9.49 -1.72
N VAL A 276 -26.67 8.32 -2.30
CA VAL A 276 -26.01 7.06 -1.97
C VAL A 276 -24.97 6.81 -3.05
N PHE A 277 -23.72 6.66 -2.66
CA PHE A 277 -22.63 6.23 -3.52
C PHE A 277 -22.33 4.78 -3.21
N ASN A 278 -22.11 3.96 -4.24
CA ASN A 278 -21.53 2.65 -4.03
C ASN A 278 -20.05 2.85 -3.68
N ALA A 279 -19.58 2.22 -2.62
CA ALA A 279 -18.15 2.03 -2.44
C ALA A 279 -17.59 1.24 -3.64
N SER A 280 -16.29 1.37 -3.89
CA SER A 280 -15.64 0.61 -4.94
C SER A 280 -15.84 -0.90 -4.69
N GLN A 281 -16.42 -1.62 -5.66
CA GLN A 281 -16.64 -3.08 -5.53
C GLN A 281 -15.34 -3.90 -5.41
N GLU A 282 -14.18 -3.23 -5.45
CA GLU A 282 -12.86 -3.80 -5.19
C GLU A 282 -12.32 -3.60 -3.75
N LYS A 283 -13.03 -2.90 -2.84
CA LYS A 283 -12.64 -2.79 -1.42
C LYS A 283 -13.84 -2.66 -0.45
N ALA A 284 -14.32 -3.80 0.05
CA ALA A 284 -14.77 -3.96 1.46
C ALA A 284 -15.02 -5.42 1.89
N ILE A 285 -14.38 -6.41 1.25
CA ILE A 285 -13.83 -7.47 2.09
C ILE A 285 -12.64 -6.79 2.78
N THR A 286 -12.65 -6.69 4.11
CA THR A 286 -11.40 -6.49 4.86
C THR A 286 -10.48 -7.61 4.42
N GLU A 287 -9.51 -7.33 3.52
CA GLU A 287 -8.74 -8.38 2.89
C GLU A 287 -8.12 -9.22 4.00
N GLN A 288 -8.66 -10.42 4.20
CA GLN A 288 -8.42 -11.17 5.42
C GLN A 288 -7.02 -11.69 5.27
N ALA A 289 -6.04 -10.97 5.80
CA ALA A 289 -4.66 -11.36 5.67
C ALA A 289 -4.44 -12.63 6.49
N VAL A 290 -3.80 -13.63 5.87
CA VAL A 290 -3.26 -14.76 6.62
C VAL A 290 -1.92 -14.34 7.22
N TYR A 291 -1.84 -14.31 8.54
CA TYR A 291 -0.63 -13.96 9.27
C TYR A 291 0.22 -15.21 9.49
N VAL A 292 1.53 -15.07 9.24
CA VAL A 292 2.53 -16.13 9.35
C VAL A 292 3.59 -15.69 10.34
N ASP A 293 3.88 -16.53 11.33
CA ASP A 293 4.85 -16.25 12.38
C ASP A 293 5.64 -17.52 12.74
N SER A 294 6.92 -17.56 12.38
CA SER A 294 7.79 -18.72 12.63
C SER A 294 8.26 -18.87 14.08
N ASN A 295 7.96 -17.91 14.96
CA ASN A 295 8.34 -17.96 16.36
C ASN A 295 7.17 -18.37 17.28
N THR A 296 5.94 -18.00 16.90
CA THR A 296 4.74 -18.11 17.75
C THR A 296 3.52 -18.75 17.07
N GLY A 297 3.55 -18.96 15.74
CA GLY A 297 2.46 -19.57 15.00
C GLY A 297 2.36 -21.08 15.15
N ASP A 298 1.19 -21.61 14.76
CA ASP A 298 0.89 -23.05 14.68
C ASP A 298 0.05 -23.29 13.41
N ASP A 299 0.37 -24.28 12.58
CA ASP A 299 -0.36 -24.56 11.34
C ASP A 299 -1.79 -25.10 11.54
N ASN A 300 -2.18 -25.38 12.79
CA ASN A 300 -3.56 -25.62 13.19
C ASN A 300 -4.36 -24.32 13.41
N ASN A 301 -3.70 -23.16 13.52
CA ASN A 301 -4.36 -21.89 13.76
C ASN A 301 -5.18 -21.39 12.56
N PRO A 302 -6.19 -20.53 12.78
CA PRO A 302 -7.02 -19.97 11.71
C PRO A 302 -6.29 -19.00 10.77
N GLY A 303 -5.09 -18.54 11.14
CA GLY A 303 -4.26 -17.60 10.39
C GLY A 303 -4.58 -16.13 10.65
N THR A 304 -5.19 -15.78 11.79
CA THR A 304 -5.46 -14.39 12.17
C THR A 304 -4.23 -13.75 12.81
N LYS A 305 -4.26 -12.44 13.07
CA LYS A 305 -3.14 -11.72 13.69
C LYS A 305 -2.84 -12.22 15.11
N GLU A 306 -3.87 -12.64 15.84
CA GLU A 306 -3.82 -13.14 17.22
C GLU A 306 -3.50 -14.64 17.28
N ALA A 307 -3.74 -15.36 16.18
CA ALA A 307 -3.46 -16.78 16.02
C ALA A 307 -2.89 -17.03 14.61
N PRO A 308 -1.61 -16.67 14.37
CA PRO A 308 -0.95 -16.83 13.07
C PRO A 308 -0.64 -18.30 12.80
N VAL A 309 -0.51 -18.65 11.51
CA VAL A 309 0.03 -19.96 11.11
C VAL A 309 1.56 -19.96 11.22
N PHE A 310 2.16 -21.14 11.37
CA PHE A 310 3.61 -21.28 11.50
C PHE A 310 4.31 -21.15 10.14
N SER A 311 3.78 -21.81 9.11
CA SER A 311 4.44 -21.97 7.82
C SER A 311 3.81 -21.14 6.70
N ILE A 312 4.68 -20.66 5.81
CA ILE A 312 4.32 -20.01 4.54
C ILE A 312 3.52 -20.98 3.65
N ASN A 313 3.83 -22.28 3.69
CA ASN A 313 3.08 -23.32 2.98
C ASN A 313 1.62 -23.39 3.44
N LYS A 314 1.37 -23.36 4.75
CA LYS A 314 0.00 -23.34 5.30
C LYS A 314 -0.75 -22.05 4.94
N ALA A 315 -0.05 -20.92 4.96
CA ALA A 315 -0.62 -19.64 4.55
C ALA A 315 -1.03 -19.64 3.06
N ALA A 316 -0.19 -20.16 2.17
CA ALA A 316 -0.50 -20.32 0.75
C ALA A 316 -1.66 -21.30 0.51
N GLU A 317 -1.74 -22.38 1.30
CA GLU A 317 -2.89 -23.30 1.29
C GLU A 317 -4.20 -22.59 1.67
N ILE A 318 -4.18 -21.74 2.70
CA ILE A 318 -5.33 -20.95 3.15
C ILE A 318 -5.81 -19.98 2.05
N ILE A 319 -4.89 -19.24 1.41
CA ILE A 319 -5.18 -18.33 0.28
C ILE A 319 -5.83 -19.09 -0.88
N ARG A 320 -5.23 -20.23 -1.27
CA ARG A 320 -5.75 -21.07 -2.36
C ARG A 320 -7.15 -21.61 -2.05
N ASN A 321 -7.38 -22.07 -0.81
CA ASN A 321 -8.58 -22.82 -0.45
C ASN A 321 -9.78 -21.96 -0.01
N ARG A 322 -9.58 -20.90 0.77
CA ARG A 322 -10.70 -20.06 1.28
C ARG A 322 -11.35 -19.22 0.17
N GLY A 323 -10.73 -19.19 -1.01
CA GLY A 323 -11.04 -18.29 -2.10
C GLY A 323 -10.63 -16.85 -1.78
N ASN A 324 -10.45 -16.09 -2.85
CA ASN A 324 -10.70 -14.66 -3.14
C ASN A 324 -11.08 -13.63 -2.04
N ASN A 325 -11.45 -14.05 -0.84
CA ASN A 325 -11.65 -13.24 0.37
C ASN A 325 -10.31 -13.04 1.14
N ILE A 326 -9.35 -13.96 0.96
CA ILE A 326 -7.99 -13.90 1.48
C ILE A 326 -7.03 -13.81 0.29
N CYS A 327 -6.47 -12.62 0.05
CA CYS A 327 -5.48 -12.40 -1.00
C CYS A 327 -4.10 -11.98 -0.44
N CYS A 328 -4.02 -11.57 0.83
CA CYS A 328 -2.79 -11.10 1.46
C CYS A 328 -2.20 -12.15 2.42
N MET A 329 -0.88 -12.36 2.35
CA MET A 329 -0.06 -13.07 3.33
C MET A 329 0.82 -12.06 4.05
N LYS A 330 0.64 -11.91 5.37
CA LYS A 330 1.44 -11.04 6.24
C LYS A 330 2.48 -11.89 6.98
N ILE A 331 3.74 -11.77 6.60
CA ILE A 331 4.85 -12.53 7.18
C ILE A 331 5.54 -11.69 8.27
N ASN A 332 5.50 -12.14 9.53
CA ASN A 332 6.13 -11.46 10.65
C ASN A 332 7.67 -11.58 10.65
N PRO A 333 8.40 -10.72 11.39
CA PRO A 333 9.83 -10.88 11.61
C PRO A 333 10.20 -12.29 12.08
N GLY A 334 11.13 -12.94 11.39
CA GLY A 334 11.53 -14.32 11.70
C GLY A 334 12.28 -14.99 10.55
N ILE A 335 12.69 -16.24 10.79
CA ILE A 335 13.36 -17.10 9.78
C ILE A 335 12.38 -18.19 9.37
N TYR A 336 12.10 -18.28 8.07
CA TYR A 336 11.16 -19.21 7.48
C TYR A 336 11.91 -20.22 6.63
N VAL A 337 11.90 -21.48 7.09
CA VAL A 337 12.61 -22.59 6.45
C VAL A 337 11.61 -23.40 5.63
N LEU A 338 11.82 -23.46 4.31
CA LEU A 338 10.91 -24.13 3.37
C LEU A 338 11.38 -25.54 3.02
N ASP A 339 10.54 -26.54 3.29
CA ASP A 339 10.82 -27.97 3.10
C ASP A 339 10.65 -28.44 1.65
N HIS A 340 9.89 -27.68 0.89
CA HIS A 340 9.51 -27.87 -0.51
C HIS A 340 9.06 -26.50 -1.04
N HIS A 341 8.92 -26.36 -2.36
CA HIS A 341 8.43 -25.12 -2.96
C HIS A 341 7.01 -24.77 -2.47
N VAL A 342 6.79 -23.48 -2.23
CA VAL A 342 5.45 -22.92 -1.99
C VAL A 342 4.83 -22.61 -3.34
N SER A 343 3.81 -23.38 -3.74
CA SER A 343 2.94 -23.01 -4.87
C SER A 343 2.08 -21.80 -4.51
N VAL A 344 2.26 -20.71 -5.24
CA VAL A 344 1.50 -19.45 -5.10
C VAL A 344 0.56 -19.31 -6.30
N ALA A 345 -0.69 -19.72 -6.07
CA ALA A 345 -1.81 -19.57 -7.00
C ALA A 345 -3.14 -19.67 -6.27
N THR A 346 -4.21 -19.39 -7.01
CA THR A 346 -5.61 -19.59 -6.61
C THR A 346 -6.34 -20.33 -7.72
N GLU A 347 -7.35 -21.12 -7.34
CA GLU A 347 -8.18 -21.92 -8.25
C GLU A 347 -9.37 -21.13 -8.83
N LYS A 348 -9.53 -19.85 -8.43
CA LYS A 348 -10.67 -19.00 -8.75
C LYS A 348 -10.25 -17.75 -9.53
N ASP A 349 -11.23 -17.07 -10.13
CA ASP A 349 -11.01 -15.85 -10.91
C ASP A 349 -10.52 -14.68 -10.03
N MET A 350 -9.44 -14.02 -10.46
CA MET A 350 -8.79 -12.91 -9.78
C MET A 350 -8.90 -11.58 -10.54
N THR A 351 -9.84 -11.46 -11.47
CA THR A 351 -10.15 -10.18 -12.12
C THR A 351 -10.33 -9.06 -11.07
N GLY A 352 -9.60 -7.94 -11.24
CA GLY A 352 -9.58 -6.81 -10.29
C GLY A 352 -8.74 -7.02 -9.02
N ARG A 353 -8.16 -8.20 -8.79
CA ARG A 353 -7.45 -8.56 -7.56
C ARG A 353 -6.04 -9.10 -7.79
N ARG A 354 -5.26 -9.12 -6.71
CA ARG A 354 -3.86 -9.53 -6.69
C ARG A 354 -3.57 -10.32 -5.42
N ILE A 355 -2.80 -11.41 -5.52
CA ILE A 355 -2.23 -12.04 -4.33
C ILE A 355 -1.02 -11.22 -3.88
N VAL A 356 -0.98 -10.82 -2.61
CA VAL A 356 0.13 -10.06 -2.02
C VAL A 356 0.82 -10.94 -0.98
N ILE A 357 2.11 -11.20 -1.14
CA ILE A 357 2.94 -11.84 -0.12
C ILE A 357 3.89 -10.77 0.39
N GLU A 358 3.74 -10.36 1.64
CA GLU A 358 4.46 -9.21 2.18
C GLU A 358 4.92 -9.39 3.62
N ALA A 359 6.01 -8.70 3.97
CA ALA A 359 6.37 -8.51 5.37
C ALA A 359 5.26 -7.74 6.12
N SER A 360 5.04 -8.06 7.40
CA SER A 360 4.10 -7.31 8.24
C SER A 360 4.61 -5.91 8.59
N ILE A 361 5.92 -5.68 8.45
CA ILE A 361 6.61 -4.38 8.56
C ILE A 361 7.44 -4.21 7.28
N LEU A 362 7.04 -3.29 6.40
CA LEU A 362 7.72 -3.01 5.13
C LEU A 362 8.92 -2.06 5.33
N PRO A 363 9.92 -2.01 4.42
CA PRO A 363 11.10 -1.18 4.62
C PRO A 363 10.81 0.32 4.85
N ASP A 364 9.81 0.89 4.18
CA ASP A 364 9.43 2.30 4.37
C ASP A 364 8.69 2.57 5.69
N ASP A 365 8.22 1.55 6.42
CA ASP A 365 7.56 1.71 7.72
C ASP A 365 8.51 2.41 8.74
N PRO A 366 8.05 3.43 9.49
CA PRO A 366 8.90 4.15 10.44
C PRO A 366 9.51 3.29 11.55
N SER A 367 8.91 2.13 11.85
CA SER A 367 9.40 1.18 12.84
C SER A 367 10.35 0.12 12.26
N TRP A 368 10.55 0.08 10.94
CA TRP A 368 11.37 -0.95 10.29
C TRP A 368 12.86 -0.88 10.69
N THR A 369 13.46 -2.06 10.84
CA THR A 369 14.91 -2.27 10.97
C THR A 369 15.29 -3.50 10.14
N PRO A 370 16.57 -3.70 9.76
CA PRO A 370 16.96 -4.84 8.94
C PRO A 370 16.69 -6.22 9.57
N GLU A 371 16.51 -6.28 10.88
CA GLU A 371 16.11 -7.46 11.68
C GLU A 371 14.61 -7.77 11.58
N LYS A 372 13.78 -6.75 11.34
CA LYS A 372 12.33 -6.90 11.16
C LYS A 372 11.93 -7.44 9.78
N MET A 373 12.89 -7.51 8.85
CA MET A 373 12.66 -8.08 7.53
C MET A 373 12.64 -9.61 7.59
N PRO A 374 11.52 -10.29 7.26
CA PRO A 374 11.43 -11.75 7.30
C PRO A 374 12.43 -12.39 6.34
N VAL A 375 13.08 -13.47 6.80
CA VAL A 375 14.11 -14.18 6.04
C VAL A 375 13.59 -15.53 5.57
N ILE A 376 13.56 -15.76 4.26
CA ILE A 376 13.22 -17.05 3.66
C ILE A 376 14.49 -17.80 3.24
N ILE A 377 14.62 -19.04 3.70
CA ILE A 377 15.63 -20.00 3.26
C ILE A 377 14.95 -21.33 2.89
N SER A 378 15.57 -22.11 2.00
CA SER A 378 15.08 -23.43 1.62
C SER A 378 15.94 -24.54 2.22
N ARG A 379 15.31 -25.63 2.67
CA ARG A 379 15.93 -26.93 2.93
C ARG A 379 15.40 -28.02 1.96
N ALA A 380 14.71 -27.62 0.90
CA ALA A 380 14.06 -28.54 -0.02
C ALA A 380 15.05 -29.46 -0.75
N VAL A 381 14.63 -30.70 -1.00
CA VAL A 381 15.49 -31.75 -1.56
C VAL A 381 15.67 -31.54 -3.07
N LYS A 382 16.89 -31.76 -3.55
CA LYS A 382 17.20 -31.79 -4.99
C LYS A 382 16.31 -32.79 -5.73
N GLY A 383 15.82 -32.42 -6.91
CA GLY A 383 15.02 -33.30 -7.76
C GLY A 383 13.51 -33.16 -7.61
N GLU A 384 13.04 -32.21 -6.80
CA GLU A 384 11.64 -31.76 -6.75
C GLU A 384 11.04 -31.51 -8.15
N PHE A 385 11.85 -30.93 -9.04
CA PHE A 385 11.55 -30.83 -10.47
C PHE A 385 12.31 -31.95 -11.22
N GLN A 386 11.65 -33.06 -11.54
CA GLN A 386 12.29 -34.27 -12.12
C GLN A 386 13.11 -33.98 -13.39
N ALA A 387 12.65 -33.07 -14.25
CA ALA A 387 13.37 -32.66 -15.46
C ALA A 387 14.63 -31.81 -15.20
N SER A 388 14.91 -31.45 -13.95
CA SER A 388 15.95 -30.48 -13.56
C SER A 388 16.50 -30.79 -12.16
N TYR A 389 17.11 -31.97 -12.00
CA TYR A 389 17.55 -32.54 -10.71
C TYR A 389 18.27 -31.58 -9.74
N HIS A 390 19.06 -30.62 -10.22
CA HIS A 390 19.80 -29.68 -9.36
C HIS A 390 18.98 -28.48 -8.85
N TRP A 391 17.73 -28.30 -9.31
CA TRP A 391 16.95 -27.11 -9.01
C TRP A 391 16.28 -27.20 -7.64
N VAL A 392 16.28 -26.07 -6.94
CA VAL A 392 15.62 -25.86 -5.64
C VAL A 392 14.85 -24.55 -5.76
N VAL A 393 13.56 -24.55 -5.44
CA VAL A 393 12.68 -23.37 -5.55
C VAL A 393 12.07 -23.07 -4.18
N SER A 394 12.04 -21.79 -3.79
CA SER A 394 11.30 -21.36 -2.59
C SER A 394 9.86 -21.00 -2.92
N LEU A 395 9.63 -19.96 -3.72
CA LEU A 395 8.30 -19.52 -4.14
C LEU A 395 8.09 -19.85 -5.62
N LEU A 396 7.18 -20.78 -5.92
CA LEU A 396 6.75 -21.11 -7.27
C LEU A 396 5.46 -20.34 -7.60
N ILE A 397 5.59 -19.34 -8.44
CA ILE A 397 4.52 -18.43 -8.84
C ILE A 397 3.76 -19.04 -10.02
N GLU A 398 2.52 -19.48 -9.77
CA GLU A 398 1.69 -20.17 -10.77
C GLU A 398 0.44 -19.35 -11.19
N GLY A 399 0.16 -18.25 -10.49
CA GLY A 399 -0.88 -17.27 -10.83
C GLY A 399 -0.39 -16.09 -11.68
N SER A 400 -1.36 -15.27 -12.14
CA SER A 400 -1.14 -13.89 -12.58
C SER A 400 -1.53 -12.94 -11.44
N CYS A 401 -1.15 -11.66 -11.56
CA CYS A 401 -1.49 -10.63 -10.57
C CYS A 401 -0.96 -10.99 -9.17
N ILE A 402 0.37 -11.00 -9.03
CA ILE A 402 1.04 -11.39 -7.77
C ILE A 402 2.10 -10.35 -7.41
N THR A 403 2.06 -9.84 -6.17
CA THR A 403 3.16 -9.05 -5.57
C THR A 403 3.87 -9.85 -4.48
N ILE A 404 5.20 -9.75 -4.46
CA ILE A 404 6.06 -10.25 -3.38
C ILE A 404 6.86 -9.06 -2.86
N ARG A 405 6.80 -8.74 -1.55
CA ARG A 405 7.50 -7.55 -1.04
C ARG A 405 8.00 -7.54 0.40
N GLY A 406 9.09 -6.82 0.62
CA GLY A 406 9.69 -6.65 1.95
C GLY A 406 10.40 -7.91 2.48
N ILE A 407 10.76 -8.88 1.62
CA ILE A 407 11.30 -10.18 2.03
C ILE A 407 12.81 -10.27 1.75
N LYS A 408 13.54 -10.86 2.69
CA LYS A 408 14.96 -11.21 2.56
C LYS A 408 15.08 -12.68 2.15
N PHE A 409 15.83 -12.96 1.09
CA PHE A 409 16.17 -14.31 0.65
C PHE A 409 17.67 -14.53 0.79
N HIS A 410 18.07 -15.57 1.53
CA HIS A 410 19.48 -15.98 1.65
C HIS A 410 19.84 -17.11 0.68
N GLY A 411 21.13 -17.31 0.43
CA GLY A 411 21.63 -18.43 -0.37
C GLY A 411 21.31 -19.82 0.20
N TYR A 412 21.55 -20.86 -0.60
CA TYR A 412 21.20 -22.24 -0.24
C TYR A 412 22.43 -22.97 0.31
N LEU A 413 22.37 -23.28 1.61
CA LEU A 413 23.53 -23.73 2.40
C LEU A 413 24.11 -25.09 1.95
N TYR A 414 23.34 -25.92 1.24
CA TYR A 414 23.82 -27.21 0.76
C TYR A 414 24.47 -27.10 -0.64
N PRO A 415 25.69 -27.62 -0.86
CA PRO A 415 26.45 -27.38 -2.07
C PRO A 415 25.88 -28.07 -3.34
N ASN A 416 26.31 -27.60 -4.50
CA ASN A 416 25.95 -28.15 -5.83
C ASN A 416 24.44 -28.15 -6.12
N ALA A 417 23.76 -27.05 -5.82
CA ALA A 417 22.36 -26.79 -6.19
C ALA A 417 22.25 -25.53 -7.07
N ARG A 418 21.11 -25.40 -7.76
CA ARG A 418 20.68 -24.18 -8.44
C ARG A 418 19.44 -23.67 -7.73
N TYR A 419 19.65 -22.70 -6.84
CA TYR A 419 18.59 -22.16 -6.00
C TYR A 419 17.92 -20.94 -6.62
N PHE A 420 16.58 -20.95 -6.62
CA PHE A 420 15.71 -19.92 -7.17
C PHE A 420 14.71 -19.49 -6.08
N PRO A 421 14.94 -18.35 -5.40
CA PRO A 421 14.04 -17.86 -4.36
C PRO A 421 12.63 -17.58 -4.90
N VAL A 422 12.53 -16.97 -6.09
CA VAL A 422 11.26 -16.72 -6.80
C VAL A 422 11.35 -17.29 -8.22
N ALA A 423 10.39 -18.15 -8.57
CA ALA A 423 10.32 -18.78 -9.89
C ALA A 423 8.91 -18.72 -10.50
N ARG A 424 8.76 -18.29 -11.76
CA ARG A 424 7.52 -18.36 -12.54
C ARG A 424 7.73 -19.12 -13.85
N PHE A 425 7.47 -20.44 -13.83
CA PHE A 425 7.65 -21.31 -15.01
C PHE A 425 6.44 -21.30 -15.97
N ASN A 426 5.28 -20.77 -15.56
CA ASN A 426 4.09 -20.72 -16.42
C ASN A 426 4.14 -19.54 -17.40
N LYS A 427 4.32 -19.85 -18.69
CA LYS A 427 4.49 -18.88 -19.80
C LYS A 427 3.26 -18.03 -20.13
N LYS A 428 2.08 -18.39 -19.62
CA LYS A 428 0.80 -17.70 -19.89
C LYS A 428 0.38 -16.70 -18.80
N LYS A 429 1.19 -16.55 -17.75
CA LYS A 429 0.87 -15.68 -16.61
C LYS A 429 1.49 -14.29 -16.79
N THR A 430 0.83 -13.29 -16.23
CA THR A 430 1.14 -11.86 -16.38
C THR A 430 1.16 -11.19 -15.00
N ASP A 431 1.58 -9.92 -14.94
CA ASP A 431 1.69 -9.10 -13.72
C ASP A 431 2.29 -9.83 -12.50
N LEU A 432 3.62 -10.00 -12.51
CA LEU A 432 4.39 -10.39 -11.33
C LEU A 432 5.25 -9.20 -10.91
N LEU A 433 4.97 -8.64 -9.74
CA LEU A 433 5.77 -7.60 -9.10
C LEU A 433 6.59 -8.21 -7.96
N VAL A 434 7.90 -7.98 -7.97
CA VAL A 434 8.79 -8.26 -6.84
C VAL A 434 9.40 -6.93 -6.42
N GLU A 435 9.02 -6.43 -5.24
CA GLU A 435 9.44 -5.11 -4.77
C GLU A 435 10.04 -5.12 -3.37
N GLN A 436 10.95 -4.18 -3.05
CA GLN A 436 11.46 -3.99 -1.68
C GLN A 436 12.11 -5.25 -1.07
N CYS A 437 12.69 -6.11 -1.92
CA CYS A 437 13.25 -7.40 -1.53
C CYS A 437 14.79 -7.40 -1.54
N LEU A 438 15.37 -8.18 -0.63
CA LEU A 438 16.81 -8.34 -0.45
C LEU A 438 17.22 -9.75 -0.85
N PHE A 439 18.06 -9.89 -1.87
CA PHE A 439 18.60 -11.16 -2.34
C PHE A 439 20.10 -11.23 -2.00
N VAL A 440 20.42 -11.97 -0.94
CA VAL A 440 21.78 -12.07 -0.39
C VAL A 440 22.37 -13.43 -0.77
N GLY A 441 23.34 -13.41 -1.68
CA GLY A 441 24.04 -14.60 -2.14
C GLY A 441 25.10 -15.10 -1.17
N GLU A 442 25.20 -16.42 -1.05
CA GLU A 442 26.20 -17.11 -0.22
C GLU A 442 27.49 -17.39 -0.99
N THR A 443 28.64 -16.86 -0.54
CA THR A 443 29.93 -17.10 -1.22
C THR A 443 30.53 -18.46 -0.92
N ASN A 444 30.11 -19.09 0.19
CA ASN A 444 30.74 -20.30 0.74
C ASN A 444 29.90 -21.58 0.52
N SER A 445 28.74 -21.48 -0.13
CA SER A 445 27.81 -22.59 -0.41
C SER A 445 27.17 -22.46 -1.80
N SER A 446 25.95 -22.97 -2.03
CA SER A 446 25.25 -22.73 -3.31
C SER A 446 24.70 -21.31 -3.34
N GLN A 447 25.35 -20.44 -4.11
CA GLN A 447 24.82 -19.12 -4.47
C GLN A 447 23.38 -19.20 -5.01
N ILE A 448 22.62 -18.13 -4.79
CA ILE A 448 21.38 -17.86 -5.52
C ILE A 448 21.70 -17.91 -7.03
N GLN A 449 21.10 -18.88 -7.75
CA GLN A 449 21.37 -19.10 -9.17
C GLN A 449 20.69 -18.01 -10.01
N ALA A 450 19.45 -17.66 -9.68
CA ALA A 450 18.80 -16.42 -10.08
C ALA A 450 17.89 -15.95 -8.94
N GLY A 451 17.93 -14.67 -8.57
CA GLY A 451 17.06 -14.14 -7.52
C GLY A 451 15.58 -14.22 -7.89
N VAL A 452 15.28 -13.80 -9.13
CA VAL A 452 13.99 -14.03 -9.79
C VAL A 452 14.25 -14.72 -11.14
N ILE A 453 13.57 -15.84 -11.41
CA ILE A 453 13.50 -16.46 -12.74
C ILE A 453 12.05 -16.54 -13.20
N ALA A 454 11.69 -15.88 -14.29
CA ALA A 454 10.28 -15.77 -14.68
C ALA A 454 10.07 -15.76 -16.20
N HIS A 455 8.93 -16.31 -16.62
CA HIS A 455 8.33 -16.06 -17.93
C HIS A 455 7.12 -15.14 -17.81
N GLY A 456 6.56 -14.82 -18.98
CA GLY A 456 5.32 -14.08 -19.13
C GLY A 456 5.57 -12.61 -19.40
N ASP A 457 4.47 -11.88 -19.45
CA ASP A 457 4.46 -10.44 -19.60
C ASP A 457 4.40 -9.78 -18.21
N GLU A 458 4.78 -8.51 -18.14
CA GLU A 458 4.69 -7.69 -16.93
C GLU A 458 5.40 -8.30 -15.70
N VAL A 459 6.56 -8.93 -15.89
CA VAL A 459 7.49 -9.26 -14.81
C VAL A 459 8.27 -8.00 -14.44
N ARG A 460 7.97 -7.42 -13.28
CA ARG A 460 8.54 -6.17 -12.79
C ARG A 460 9.30 -6.42 -11.50
N ILE A 461 10.55 -5.95 -11.45
CA ILE A 461 11.38 -5.93 -10.25
C ILE A 461 11.61 -4.46 -9.93
N ASP A 462 11.27 -4.04 -8.73
CA ASP A 462 11.36 -2.62 -8.34
C ASP A 462 11.94 -2.48 -6.93
N HIS A 463 12.75 -1.46 -6.68
CA HIS A 463 13.33 -1.21 -5.35
C HIS A 463 13.90 -2.49 -4.69
N CYS A 464 14.76 -3.23 -5.39
CA CYS A 464 15.35 -4.48 -4.87
C CYS A 464 16.87 -4.37 -4.74
N VAL A 465 17.45 -5.15 -3.83
CA VAL A 465 18.90 -5.23 -3.62
C VAL A 465 19.39 -6.65 -3.87
N PHE A 466 20.30 -6.80 -4.82
CA PHE A 466 20.91 -8.08 -5.21
C PHE A 466 22.40 -8.05 -4.92
N TYR A 467 22.82 -8.77 -3.88
CA TYR A 467 24.21 -8.79 -3.40
C TYR A 467 24.84 -10.17 -3.59
N LYS A 468 25.92 -10.23 -4.37
CA LYS A 468 26.71 -11.46 -4.63
C LYS A 468 25.90 -12.66 -5.14
N VAL A 469 24.81 -12.40 -5.88
CA VAL A 469 24.00 -13.44 -6.54
C VAL A 469 24.59 -13.81 -7.89
N ARG A 470 24.29 -15.01 -8.42
CA ARG A 470 24.82 -15.39 -9.73
C ARG A 470 24.13 -14.62 -10.85
N ASN A 471 22.82 -14.82 -11.02
CA ASN A 471 21.99 -13.94 -11.83
C ASN A 471 21.09 -13.14 -10.90
N THR A 472 20.91 -11.85 -11.19
CA THR A 472 19.93 -11.02 -10.48
C THR A 472 18.51 -11.40 -10.92
N VAL A 473 18.17 -11.16 -12.19
CA VAL A 473 16.90 -11.57 -12.79
C VAL A 473 17.13 -12.29 -14.12
N VAL A 474 16.38 -13.36 -14.37
CA VAL A 474 16.35 -14.10 -15.63
C VAL A 474 14.93 -14.11 -16.21
N PHE A 475 14.74 -13.39 -17.30
CA PHE A 475 13.51 -13.39 -18.09
C PHE A 475 13.59 -14.51 -19.14
N PHE A 476 13.08 -15.69 -18.81
CA PHE A 476 13.56 -17.00 -19.29
C PHE A 476 12.86 -17.53 -20.58
N GLN A 477 13.41 -18.60 -21.17
CA GLN A 477 13.11 -19.23 -22.48
C GLN A 477 12.36 -20.58 -22.33
N ASP A 478 11.59 -21.12 -23.28
CA ASP A 478 10.68 -20.66 -24.34
C ASP A 478 9.94 -21.93 -24.86
N SER A 479 8.85 -21.82 -25.64
CA SER A 479 8.53 -22.74 -26.74
C SER A 479 7.44 -22.15 -27.64
N GLY A 480 7.77 -21.15 -28.46
CA GLY A 480 7.01 -20.79 -29.67
C GLY A 480 5.98 -19.65 -29.58
N ASN A 481 5.77 -19.00 -28.44
CA ASN A 481 4.68 -18.01 -28.24
C ASN A 481 5.15 -16.54 -28.13
N GLY A 482 6.20 -16.18 -28.88
CA GLY A 482 6.49 -14.78 -29.23
C GLY A 482 7.16 -13.89 -28.16
N ILE A 483 7.20 -12.61 -28.52
CA ILE A 483 7.81 -11.48 -27.80
C ILE A 483 7.09 -11.19 -26.47
N LYS A 484 7.80 -10.68 -25.44
CA LYS A 484 7.25 -10.40 -24.10
C LYS A 484 7.39 -8.96 -23.61
N THR A 485 6.28 -8.32 -23.24
CA THR A 485 6.19 -6.87 -22.98
C THR A 485 5.97 -6.54 -21.49
N GLY A 486 6.14 -5.27 -21.13
CA GLY A 486 5.92 -4.73 -19.77
C GLY A 486 6.94 -5.19 -18.72
N ASN A 487 8.01 -5.86 -19.14
CA ASN A 487 9.03 -6.43 -18.27
C ASN A 487 10.06 -5.37 -17.84
N GLY A 488 10.69 -5.52 -16.68
CA GLY A 488 11.75 -4.59 -16.29
C GLY A 488 12.36 -4.82 -14.92
N ILE A 489 13.45 -4.08 -14.68
CA ILE A 489 14.07 -3.87 -13.37
C ILE A 489 14.32 -2.38 -13.15
N THR A 490 13.80 -1.84 -12.05
CA THR A 490 13.86 -0.41 -11.72
C THR A 490 14.31 -0.16 -10.28
N ASN A 491 14.89 1.02 -10.02
CA ASN A 491 15.21 1.52 -8.68
C ASN A 491 16.06 0.55 -7.83
N SER A 492 16.87 -0.32 -8.44
CA SER A 492 17.48 -1.47 -7.77
C SER A 492 19.00 -1.36 -7.68
N ILE A 493 19.57 -1.87 -6.57
CA ILE A 493 21.02 -2.03 -6.39
C ILE A 493 21.42 -3.45 -6.79
N ILE A 494 22.44 -3.58 -7.63
CA ILE A 494 22.98 -4.84 -8.11
C ILE A 494 24.50 -4.83 -7.93
N PHE A 495 24.99 -5.64 -7.00
CA PHE A 495 26.38 -5.58 -6.55
C PHE A 495 27.05 -6.94 -6.50
N GLY A 496 28.20 -7.09 -7.16
CA GLY A 496 29.01 -8.32 -7.09
C GLY A 496 28.41 -9.52 -7.83
N SER A 497 27.51 -9.30 -8.80
CA SER A 497 26.77 -10.39 -9.48
C SER A 497 27.47 -10.91 -10.74
N ASN A 498 27.24 -12.18 -11.12
CA ASN A 498 27.79 -12.69 -12.38
C ASN A 498 27.00 -12.13 -13.60
N GLN A 499 25.69 -11.88 -13.46
CA GLN A 499 24.83 -11.19 -14.42
C GLN A 499 23.86 -10.24 -13.70
N ALA A 500 23.84 -8.95 -14.06
CA ALA A 500 22.87 -8.00 -13.50
C ALA A 500 21.48 -8.09 -14.17
N VAL A 501 21.40 -8.42 -15.46
CA VAL A 501 20.15 -8.83 -16.10
C VAL A 501 20.39 -9.89 -17.18
N TRP A 502 19.46 -10.84 -17.32
CA TRP A 502 19.44 -11.82 -18.41
C TRP A 502 18.14 -11.75 -19.19
N THR A 503 18.18 -11.34 -20.47
CA THR A 503 17.01 -11.27 -21.35
C THR A 503 16.99 -12.38 -22.42
N SER A 504 16.09 -13.35 -22.27
CA SER A 504 15.86 -14.40 -23.28
C SER A 504 14.74 -14.06 -24.27
N SER A 505 13.68 -13.40 -23.81
CA SER A 505 12.48 -13.10 -24.63
C SER A 505 11.78 -11.74 -24.41
N PRO A 506 12.15 -10.86 -23.43
CA PRO A 506 11.57 -9.52 -23.35
C PRO A 506 11.82 -8.64 -24.58
N ASP A 507 10.83 -7.82 -24.95
CA ASP A 507 10.95 -6.86 -26.04
C ASP A 507 11.75 -5.62 -25.69
N LYS A 508 11.98 -4.78 -26.71
CA LYS A 508 12.55 -3.43 -26.60
C LYS A 508 11.84 -2.47 -25.63
N ASP A 509 10.64 -2.80 -25.15
CA ASP A 509 9.93 -2.03 -24.12
C ASP A 509 10.39 -2.37 -22.70
N PHE A 510 11.35 -3.29 -22.58
CA PHE A 510 11.98 -3.66 -21.32
C PHE A 510 12.58 -2.44 -20.60
N LYS A 511 12.13 -2.18 -19.37
CA LYS A 511 12.65 -1.08 -18.56
C LYS A 511 13.90 -1.49 -17.79
N PHE A 512 15.00 -0.77 -17.99
CA PHE A 512 16.20 -0.81 -17.15
C PHE A 512 16.52 0.61 -16.69
N GLU A 513 15.87 1.06 -15.63
CA GLU A 513 15.85 2.48 -15.24
C GLU A 513 16.19 2.70 -13.75
N ASN A 514 16.95 3.77 -13.46
CA ASN A 514 17.33 4.18 -12.09
C ASN A 514 18.02 3.07 -11.26
N ASN A 515 18.83 2.22 -11.91
CA ASN A 515 19.54 1.13 -11.26
C ASN A 515 21.01 1.49 -10.98
N ILE A 516 21.57 0.88 -9.93
CA ILE A 516 23.00 0.97 -9.62
C ILE A 516 23.61 -0.43 -9.78
N VAL A 517 24.49 -0.58 -10.77
CA VAL A 517 25.15 -1.84 -11.12
C VAL A 517 26.66 -1.72 -10.93
N SER A 518 27.22 -2.47 -9.98
CA SER A 518 28.65 -2.43 -9.69
C SER A 518 29.27 -3.79 -9.41
N ASN A 519 30.56 -3.92 -9.70
CA ASN A 519 31.38 -5.11 -9.44
C ASN A 519 30.78 -6.39 -10.06
N CYS A 520 29.98 -6.28 -11.12
CA CYS A 520 29.37 -7.42 -11.80
C CYS A 520 30.23 -7.90 -12.96
N ARG A 521 30.17 -9.19 -13.28
CA ARG A 521 30.88 -9.74 -14.45
C ARG A 521 30.26 -9.28 -15.76
N TYR A 522 28.94 -9.37 -15.87
CA TYR A 522 28.18 -8.81 -16.99
C TYR A 522 27.06 -7.93 -16.46
N VAL A 523 26.92 -6.74 -17.03
CA VAL A 523 25.73 -5.91 -16.79
C VAL A 523 24.55 -6.55 -17.51
N TRP A 524 24.63 -6.71 -18.83
CA TRP A 524 23.55 -7.29 -19.63
C TRP A 524 23.96 -8.59 -20.33
N ALA A 525 23.28 -9.70 -20.02
CA ALA A 525 23.36 -10.95 -20.76
C ALA A 525 22.13 -11.10 -21.67
N LYS A 526 22.33 -11.29 -22.98
CA LYS A 526 21.26 -11.52 -23.95
C LYS A 526 21.38 -12.92 -24.53
N SER A 527 20.26 -13.63 -24.69
CA SER A 527 20.28 -14.95 -25.33
C SER A 527 20.32 -14.83 -26.86
N TYR A 528 21.08 -15.71 -27.55
CA TYR A 528 21.30 -15.61 -29.01
C TYR A 528 20.02 -15.65 -29.87
N PHE A 529 18.94 -16.26 -29.40
CA PHE A 529 17.65 -16.37 -30.09
C PHE A 529 16.71 -15.18 -29.79
N ASN A 530 17.10 -14.25 -28.93
CA ASN A 530 16.31 -13.07 -28.61
C ASN A 530 16.37 -12.06 -29.78
N THR A 531 15.26 -11.95 -30.51
CA THR A 531 15.15 -11.17 -31.75
C THR A 531 14.96 -9.67 -31.56
N SER A 532 14.69 -9.20 -30.35
CA SER A 532 14.48 -7.77 -30.07
C SER A 532 15.75 -6.98 -30.36
N LYS A 533 15.62 -5.93 -31.17
CA LYS A 533 16.78 -5.32 -31.84
C LYS A 533 17.58 -4.40 -30.93
N SER A 534 16.90 -3.69 -30.03
CA SER A 534 17.50 -2.73 -29.12
C SER A 534 16.80 -2.69 -27.76
N TYR A 535 17.52 -2.19 -26.76
CA TYR A 535 17.04 -1.91 -25.41
C TYR A 535 17.42 -0.48 -25.00
N SER A 536 16.88 0.03 -23.90
CA SER A 536 17.38 1.25 -23.25
C SER A 536 17.97 0.96 -21.86
N VAL A 537 18.86 1.85 -21.43
CA VAL A 537 19.39 1.95 -20.07
C VAL A 537 19.28 3.42 -19.69
N ASP A 538 18.47 3.72 -18.68
CA ASP A 538 18.02 5.07 -18.37
C ASP A 538 18.39 5.44 -16.92
N ASN A 539 19.00 6.60 -16.70
CA ASN A 539 19.31 7.14 -15.36
C ASN A 539 20.11 6.18 -14.45
N CYS A 540 21.05 5.39 -14.97
CA CYS A 540 21.75 4.34 -14.22
C CYS A 540 23.20 4.70 -13.83
N ILE A 541 23.68 4.22 -12.68
CA ILE A 541 25.12 4.15 -12.37
C ILE A 541 25.63 2.75 -12.69
N ILE A 542 26.60 2.62 -13.59
CA ILE A 542 27.10 1.35 -14.09
C ILE A 542 28.64 1.37 -14.12
N VAL A 543 29.27 1.08 -12.97
CA VAL A 543 30.71 1.22 -12.73
C VAL A 543 31.38 -0.10 -12.36
N ASN A 544 32.70 -0.24 -12.56
CA ASN A 544 33.49 -1.39 -12.11
C ASN A 544 32.98 -2.78 -12.55
N ASN A 545 32.29 -2.86 -13.69
CA ASN A 545 31.79 -4.12 -14.25
C ASN A 545 32.76 -4.67 -15.30
N GLN A 546 33.01 -6.00 -15.33
CA GLN A 546 34.01 -6.59 -16.24
C GLN A 546 33.60 -6.46 -17.71
N TYR A 547 32.32 -6.63 -18.02
CA TYR A 547 31.75 -6.47 -19.36
C TYR A 547 30.38 -5.78 -19.28
N PHE A 548 30.14 -4.82 -20.16
CA PHE A 548 28.82 -4.19 -20.26
C PHE A 548 27.78 -5.13 -20.91
N LYS A 549 28.19 -5.90 -21.93
CA LYS A 549 27.31 -6.79 -22.68
C LYS A 549 27.91 -8.19 -22.84
N GLY A 550 27.03 -9.19 -22.88
CA GLY A 550 27.38 -10.56 -23.21
C GLY A 550 26.26 -11.26 -23.97
N ILE A 551 26.64 -12.17 -24.87
CA ILE A 551 25.72 -13.02 -25.63
C ILE A 551 25.91 -14.46 -25.17
N ALA A 552 24.81 -15.10 -24.77
CA ALA A 552 24.78 -16.52 -24.44
C ALA A 552 24.47 -17.33 -25.69
N ASP A 553 25.33 -18.30 -26.02
CA ASP A 553 25.06 -19.38 -26.98
C ASP A 553 24.44 -20.61 -26.28
N THR A 554 24.36 -21.75 -26.96
CA THR A 554 23.81 -23.01 -26.41
C THR A 554 24.65 -23.65 -25.29
N SER A 555 25.84 -23.13 -25.01
CA SER A 555 26.86 -23.74 -24.17
C SER A 555 27.54 -22.77 -23.18
N ARG A 556 27.74 -21.50 -23.56
CA ARG A 556 28.52 -20.50 -22.79
C ARG A 556 27.98 -19.08 -22.97
N LEU A 557 28.19 -18.24 -21.96
CA LEU A 557 28.07 -16.78 -22.06
C LEU A 557 29.46 -16.19 -22.35
N GLN A 558 29.54 -15.39 -23.41
CA GLN A 558 30.75 -14.69 -23.84
C GLN A 558 30.47 -13.18 -23.96
N PRO A 559 31.50 -12.30 -23.95
CA PRO A 559 31.34 -10.91 -24.36
C PRO A 559 30.80 -10.83 -25.80
N GLY A 560 29.90 -9.89 -26.07
CA GLY A 560 29.27 -9.76 -27.39
C GLY A 560 28.35 -8.54 -27.46
N GLU A 561 28.16 -8.02 -28.68
CA GLU A 561 27.51 -6.73 -28.91
C GLU A 561 26.07 -6.83 -29.40
N PHE A 562 25.23 -5.93 -28.89
CA PHE A 562 23.87 -5.65 -29.38
C PHE A 562 23.52 -4.19 -29.05
N GLU A 563 22.48 -3.65 -29.69
CA GLU A 563 22.09 -2.25 -29.51
C GLU A 563 21.51 -2.01 -28.12
N ILE A 564 22.08 -1.04 -27.40
CA ILE A 564 21.55 -0.47 -26.16
C ILE A 564 21.66 1.04 -26.32
N ASN A 565 20.54 1.75 -26.11
CA ASN A 565 20.50 3.20 -26.06
C ASN A 565 20.70 3.65 -24.61
N GLU A 566 21.70 4.48 -24.36
CA GLU A 566 22.09 4.87 -23.00
C GLU A 566 21.74 6.34 -22.74
N ASN A 567 20.78 6.58 -21.85
CA ASN A 567 20.33 7.92 -21.47
C ASN A 567 20.73 8.20 -20.02
N ASN A 568 21.53 9.24 -19.78
CA ASN A 568 21.99 9.63 -18.44
C ASN A 568 22.63 8.46 -17.65
N VAL A 569 23.65 7.82 -18.22
CA VAL A 569 24.32 6.66 -17.60
C VAL A 569 25.73 7.03 -17.14
N THR A 570 25.99 6.92 -15.84
CA THR A 570 27.33 7.12 -15.26
C THR A 570 28.17 5.85 -15.42
N LYS A 571 29.40 5.97 -15.94
CA LYS A 571 30.32 4.85 -16.22
C LYS A 571 31.61 4.86 -15.40
N GLU A 572 31.90 5.95 -14.71
CA GLU A 572 33.12 6.15 -13.94
C GLU A 572 32.79 6.45 -12.48
N GLY A 573 33.67 6.06 -11.56
CA GLY A 573 33.50 6.19 -10.11
C GLY A 573 33.53 4.85 -9.39
N GLU A 574 33.23 4.88 -8.10
CA GLU A 574 33.17 3.71 -7.23
C GLU A 574 31.81 3.66 -6.53
N VAL A 575 31.31 2.45 -6.29
CA VAL A 575 30.11 2.21 -5.49
C VAL A 575 30.52 1.41 -4.26
N THR A 576 30.26 1.99 -3.09
CA THR A 576 30.51 1.36 -1.79
C THR A 576 29.18 1.19 -1.08
N LEU A 577 28.92 -0.03 -0.59
CA LEU A 577 27.73 -0.34 0.21
C LEU A 577 28.07 -0.29 1.70
N ARG A 578 27.08 0.06 2.53
CA ARG A 578 27.16 -0.16 3.98
C ARG A 578 27.24 -1.67 4.27
N LEU A 579 28.37 -2.10 4.82
CA LEU A 579 28.64 -3.48 5.23
C LEU A 579 29.10 -3.50 6.70
N PHE A 580 28.97 -4.66 7.33
CA PHE A 580 29.50 -4.92 8.67
C PHE A 580 30.85 -5.64 8.52
N ASP A 581 31.94 -4.96 8.90
CA ASP A 581 33.34 -5.37 8.71
C ASP A 581 33.77 -5.65 7.25
N THR A 582 34.75 -4.90 6.75
CA THR A 582 35.33 -5.06 5.41
C THR A 582 36.84 -5.25 5.41
N ASP A 583 37.48 -5.33 6.58
CA ASP A 583 38.93 -5.39 6.68
C ASP A 583 39.45 -6.84 6.61
N ASP A 584 40.57 -7.04 5.91
CA ASP A 584 41.35 -8.30 5.90
C ASP A 584 41.94 -8.67 7.28
N LYS A 585 41.66 -7.85 8.31
CA LYS A 585 41.98 -8.05 9.72
C LYS A 585 40.68 -7.89 10.52
N PRO A 586 39.85 -8.94 10.61
CA PRO A 586 38.52 -8.81 11.18
C PRO A 586 38.59 -8.32 12.61
N LEU A 587 38.13 -7.10 12.83
CA LEU A 587 37.88 -6.58 14.16
C LEU A 587 36.49 -7.09 14.53
N LEU A 588 36.44 -8.20 15.26
CA LEU A 588 35.20 -8.79 15.83
C LEU A 588 34.51 -7.88 16.88
N VAL A 589 34.77 -6.57 16.83
CA VAL A 589 34.16 -5.52 17.63
C VAL A 589 32.83 -5.15 16.97
N GLY A 590 31.75 -5.17 17.74
CA GLY A 590 30.43 -4.80 17.26
C GLY A 590 29.66 -5.90 16.52
N VAL A 591 30.19 -7.12 16.37
CA VAL A 591 29.49 -8.21 15.64
C VAL A 591 28.14 -8.62 16.27
N ASP A 592 27.91 -8.24 17.53
CA ASP A 592 26.64 -8.40 18.26
C ASP A 592 25.72 -7.16 18.20
N GLU A 593 26.12 -6.11 17.47
CA GLU A 593 25.32 -4.89 17.28
C GLU A 593 24.28 -5.06 16.16
N PRO A 594 23.12 -4.39 16.25
CA PRO A 594 22.12 -4.40 15.19
C PRO A 594 22.67 -3.94 13.84
N LEU A 595 22.22 -4.56 12.75
CA LEU A 595 22.55 -4.11 11.41
C LEU A 595 22.06 -2.65 11.19
N PRO A 596 22.88 -1.77 10.59
CA PRO A 596 22.51 -0.39 10.35
C PRO A 596 21.33 -0.28 9.39
N LEU A 597 20.51 0.75 9.52
CA LEU A 597 19.28 0.93 8.72
C LEU A 597 19.55 0.89 7.21
N ASP A 598 20.66 1.48 6.78
CA ASP A 598 21.15 1.52 5.39
C ASP A 598 22.00 0.30 5.00
N TYR A 599 21.95 -0.83 5.73
CA TYR A 599 22.69 -2.05 5.38
C TYR A 599 22.45 -2.49 3.93
N LEU A 600 23.53 -2.80 3.21
CA LEU A 600 23.57 -3.08 1.77
C LEU A 600 23.09 -1.95 0.84
N HIS A 601 22.92 -0.72 1.35
CA HIS A 601 22.62 0.47 0.54
C HIS A 601 23.88 1.30 0.29
N ILE A 602 23.76 2.23 -0.66
CA ILE A 602 24.78 3.23 -0.95
C ILE A 602 24.98 4.13 0.27
N ILE A 603 26.23 4.45 0.59
CA ILE A 603 26.56 5.34 1.71
C ILE A 603 26.02 6.77 1.45
N PRO A 604 25.35 7.41 2.43
CA PRO A 604 24.82 8.77 2.31
C PRO A 604 25.85 9.82 1.89
N GLY A 605 25.38 10.88 1.22
CA GLY A 605 26.23 11.98 0.74
C GLY A 605 26.95 11.71 -0.59
N SER A 606 26.55 10.66 -1.31
CA SER A 606 27.07 10.33 -2.64
C SER A 606 25.98 10.44 -3.72
N ALA A 607 26.38 10.62 -4.99
CA ALA A 607 25.42 10.74 -6.10
C ALA A 607 24.50 9.50 -6.24
N GLY A 608 25.02 8.30 -5.93
CA GLY A 608 24.21 7.08 -5.93
C GLY A 608 23.19 6.99 -4.79
N TYR A 609 23.42 7.65 -3.65
CA TYR A 609 22.42 7.76 -2.60
C TYR A 609 21.23 8.63 -3.04
N GLU A 610 21.52 9.73 -3.76
CA GLU A 610 20.48 10.66 -4.21
C GLU A 610 19.49 10.05 -5.22
N MET A 611 19.90 8.99 -5.95
CA MET A 611 19.05 8.24 -6.88
C MET A 611 17.89 7.48 -6.20
N GLY A 612 18.00 7.16 -4.90
CA GLY A 612 16.97 6.39 -4.20
C GLY A 612 16.90 4.90 -4.57
N ALA A 613 17.88 4.36 -5.30
CA ALA A 613 17.91 2.93 -5.60
C ALA A 613 18.19 2.11 -4.33
N GLY A 614 17.44 1.03 -4.10
CA GLY A 614 17.49 0.24 -2.86
C GLY A 614 16.13 -0.34 -2.48
N ILE A 615 15.94 -0.81 -1.24
CA ILE A 615 14.64 -1.35 -0.78
C ILE A 615 13.66 -0.28 -0.28
N PHE A 616 14.09 0.97 -0.14
CA PHE A 616 13.28 2.08 0.37
C PHE A 616 12.74 2.90 -0.80
N LYS A 617 11.43 3.11 -0.86
CA LYS A 617 10.79 4.00 -1.84
C LYS A 617 10.91 5.47 -1.43
N HIS A 618 11.17 5.73 -0.15
CA HIS A 618 11.38 7.06 0.40
C HIS A 618 12.72 7.15 1.12
N LYS A 619 13.40 8.29 1.02
CA LYS A 619 14.64 8.54 1.77
C LYS A 619 14.31 8.46 3.27
N LYS A 620 14.96 7.52 3.96
CA LYS A 620 14.96 7.48 5.44
C LYS A 620 15.78 8.68 5.96
N PRO A 621 15.37 9.27 7.11
CA PRO A 621 16.08 10.38 7.73
C PRO A 621 17.43 9.96 8.33
#